data_AF-A0AAD9DCU7-F1
#
_entry.id   AF-A0AAD9DCU7-F1
#
_cell.length_a   1.000
_cell.length_b   1.000
_cell.length_c   1.000
_cell.angle_alpha   90.00
_cell.angle_beta   90.00
_cell.angle_gamma   90.00
#
_symmetry.space_group_name_H-M   'P 1'
#
loop_
_entity.id
_entity.type
_entity.pdbx_description
1 polymer ?
#
loop_
_entity_poly.entity_id
_entity_poly.type
_entity_poly.pdbx_seq_one_letter_code
_entity_poly.pdbx_strand_id
1 'polypeptide(L)'
;MDVSGQHSPDVLNKCLVQYSITDVDTSISSWTVRKPDESDILPTPSLHVKKVIELCPGIVQTVDKDKRLPLHYAADASTASFEVVMEVFKAYKHAASIRDPMTGLFPFQLAASNGNYKASYSLLLANPNLVSSGIKVSDRKRKRSSSVA
;
A
#
# COMPACT_ATOMS: atom_id res chain seq x y z
N MET A 1 23.87 7.08 23.91
CA MET A 1 23.56 7.79 22.66
C MET A 1 22.88 6.76 21.76
N ASP A 2 21.54 6.74 21.79
CA ASP A 2 20.72 5.81 21.04
C ASP A 2 20.73 6.17 19.55
N VAL A 3 21.31 5.30 18.72
CA VAL A 3 21.33 5.44 17.26
C VAL A 3 20.33 4.47 16.58
N SER A 4 19.41 3.89 17.36
CA SER A 4 18.56 2.77 16.96
C SER A 4 17.22 3.16 16.29
N GLY A 5 16.92 4.45 16.14
CA GLY A 5 15.56 4.91 15.83
C GLY A 5 15.26 5.42 14.42
N GLN A 6 16.26 5.67 13.57
CA GLN A 6 16.04 6.52 12.36
C GLN A 6 16.07 5.78 11.01
N HIS A 7 16.39 4.49 10.96
CA HIS A 7 16.49 3.74 9.70
C HIS A 7 15.31 2.79 9.42
N SER A 8 14.28 2.71 10.27
CA SER A 8 13.38 1.54 10.26
C SER A 8 12.26 1.53 9.19
N PRO A 9 11.46 2.59 8.94
CA PRO A 9 10.36 2.51 7.95
C PRO A 9 10.88 2.51 6.52
N ASP A 10 12.01 3.18 6.28
CA ASP A 10 12.64 3.28 4.98
C ASP A 10 13.07 1.91 4.43
N VAL A 11 13.43 0.94 5.27
CA VAL A 11 13.81 -0.39 4.81
C VAL A 11 12.61 -1.15 4.26
N LEU A 12 11.48 -1.14 4.96
CA LEU A 12 10.26 -1.79 4.47
C LEU A 12 9.74 -1.09 3.21
N ASN A 13 9.73 0.25 3.19
CA ASN A 13 9.31 1.02 2.02
C ASN A 13 10.26 0.80 0.84
N LYS A 14 11.58 0.73 1.07
CA LYS A 14 12.55 0.37 0.02
C LYS A 14 12.37 -1.05 -0.47
N CYS A 15 12.05 -2.03 0.39
CA CYS A 15 11.68 -3.36 -0.11
C CYS A 15 10.47 -3.24 -1.03
N LEU A 16 9.41 -2.54 -0.63
CA LEU A 16 8.20 -2.33 -1.42
C LEU A 16 8.47 -1.59 -2.76
N VAL A 17 9.36 -0.59 -2.77
CA VAL A 17 9.73 0.21 -3.95
C VAL A 17 10.76 -0.47 -4.84
N GLN A 18 11.71 -1.24 -4.30
CA GLN A 18 12.70 -2.01 -5.08
C GLN A 18 12.01 -3.05 -5.96
N TYR A 19 10.84 -3.55 -5.55
CA TYR A 19 10.03 -4.37 -6.42
C TYR A 19 9.59 -3.61 -7.70
N SER A 20 9.56 -2.27 -7.75
CA SER A 20 9.24 -1.50 -8.97
C SER A 20 10.39 -1.43 -9.99
N ILE A 21 11.63 -1.79 -9.62
CA ILE A 21 12.84 -1.57 -10.43
C ILE A 21 13.29 -2.84 -11.18
N THR A 22 12.67 -4.00 -10.95
CA THR A 22 13.16 -5.27 -11.52
C THR A 22 12.89 -5.46 -13.02
N ASP A 23 12.46 -4.43 -13.74
CA ASP A 23 12.63 -4.39 -15.19
C ASP A 23 13.72 -3.37 -15.55
N VAL A 24 14.83 -3.93 -16.04
CA VAL A 24 15.96 -3.26 -16.71
C VAL A 24 17.05 -2.69 -15.79
N ASP A 25 18.05 -3.56 -15.55
CA ASP A 25 19.47 -3.19 -15.52
C ASP A 25 19.94 -2.23 -14.41
N THR A 26 20.03 -2.68 -13.14
CA THR A 26 20.97 -2.07 -12.17
C THR A 26 21.34 -3.06 -11.05
N SER A 27 22.58 -3.57 -11.12
CA SER A 27 23.47 -3.98 -10.02
C SER A 27 22.82 -4.18 -8.62
N ILE A 28 22.15 -5.32 -8.44
CA ILE A 28 21.78 -5.85 -7.11
C ILE A 28 22.97 -6.65 -6.58
N SER A 29 23.98 -5.99 -6.00
CA SER A 29 25.17 -6.71 -5.49
C SER A 29 25.61 -6.36 -4.08
N SER A 30 24.76 -5.74 -3.24
CA SER A 30 25.18 -5.41 -1.86
C SER A 30 24.38 -6.07 -0.73
N TRP A 31 23.28 -6.80 -1.00
CA TRP A 31 22.41 -7.35 0.06
C TRP A 31 22.30 -8.88 0.06
N THR A 32 22.94 -9.55 -0.90
CA THR A 32 23.03 -11.01 -0.90
C THR A 32 24.49 -11.42 -0.73
N VAL A 33 24.97 -11.48 0.51
CA VAL A 33 26.13 -12.31 0.82
C VAL A 33 25.66 -13.75 0.67
N ARG A 34 25.77 -14.30 -0.54
CA ARG A 34 25.34 -15.66 -0.88
C ARG A 34 26.34 -16.67 -0.34
N LYS A 35 25.86 -17.72 0.34
CA LYS A 35 26.64 -18.93 0.59
C LYS A 35 26.58 -19.84 -0.64
N PRO A 36 27.65 -20.60 -0.97
CA PRO A 36 27.71 -21.34 -2.23
C PRO A 36 26.80 -22.59 -2.34
N ASP A 37 26.07 -23.00 -1.29
CA ASP A 37 25.31 -24.27 -1.28
C ASP A 37 23.79 -24.15 -1.14
N GLU A 38 23.24 -22.93 -1.06
CA GLU A 38 21.82 -22.73 -0.86
C GLU A 38 21.10 -22.78 -2.21
N SER A 39 20.32 -23.84 -2.44
CA SER A 39 19.50 -24.08 -3.63
C SER A 39 18.82 -22.81 -4.13
N ASP A 40 18.76 -22.62 -5.46
CA ASP A 40 18.26 -21.45 -6.21
C ASP A 40 16.77 -21.10 -6.01
N ILE A 41 16.29 -21.09 -4.76
CA ILE A 41 15.02 -20.48 -4.39
C ILE A 41 15.31 -18.98 -4.35
N LEU A 42 15.11 -18.29 -5.48
CA LEU A 42 14.95 -16.84 -5.47
C LEU A 42 13.94 -16.53 -4.35
N PRO A 43 14.33 -15.83 -3.27
CA PRO A 43 13.45 -15.60 -2.15
C PRO A 43 12.22 -14.88 -2.67
N THR A 44 11.06 -15.54 -2.54
CA THR A 44 9.81 -14.97 -3.01
C THR A 44 9.57 -13.63 -2.29
N PRO A 45 9.14 -12.58 -3.02
CA PRO A 45 9.00 -11.21 -2.51
C PRO A 45 8.25 -11.08 -1.17
N SER A 46 7.30 -11.98 -0.92
CA SER A 46 6.51 -12.07 0.31
C SER A 46 7.33 -12.45 1.54
N LEU A 47 8.41 -13.22 1.39
CA LEU A 47 9.19 -13.70 2.53
C LEU A 47 9.88 -12.54 3.26
N HIS A 48 10.46 -11.57 2.54
CA HIS A 48 11.14 -10.43 3.16
C HIS A 48 10.16 -9.49 3.86
N VAL A 49 9.03 -9.16 3.21
CA VAL A 49 8.00 -8.29 3.78
C VAL A 49 7.44 -8.91 5.06
N LYS A 50 7.06 -10.18 4.99
CA LYS A 50 6.58 -10.92 6.16
C LYS A 50 7.63 -10.97 7.27
N LYS A 51 8.89 -11.26 6.94
CA LYS A 51 9.97 -11.35 7.94
C LYS A 51 10.24 -10.03 8.65
N VAL A 52 10.22 -8.91 7.92
CA VAL A 52 10.38 -7.57 8.50
C VAL A 52 9.21 -7.23 9.43
N ILE A 53 7.98 -7.55 9.03
CA ILE A 53 6.79 -7.34 9.87
C ILE A 53 6.86 -8.20 11.14
N GLU A 54 7.33 -9.45 11.04
CA GLU A 54 7.52 -10.35 12.19
C GLU A 54 8.56 -9.81 13.19
N LEU A 55 9.68 -9.28 12.69
CA LEU A 55 10.76 -8.74 13.53
C LEU A 55 10.42 -7.37 14.12
N CYS A 56 9.61 -6.56 13.42
CA CYS A 56 9.28 -5.19 13.79
C CYS A 56 7.79 -4.88 13.53
N PRO A 57 6.85 -5.39 14.35
CA PRO A 57 5.41 -5.26 14.08
C PRO A 57 4.89 -3.82 14.06
N GLY A 58 5.54 -2.89 14.77
CA GLY A 58 5.17 -1.46 14.75
C GLY A 58 5.50 -0.74 13.44
N ILE A 59 6.30 -1.35 12.57
CA ILE A 59 6.80 -0.70 11.36
C ILE A 59 5.69 -0.31 10.39
N VAL A 60 4.63 -1.12 10.30
CA VAL A 60 3.49 -0.90 9.41
C VAL A 60 2.62 0.30 9.80
N GLN A 61 2.79 0.80 11.03
CA GLN A 61 2.11 2.00 11.54
C GLN A 61 3.00 3.24 11.45
N THR A 62 4.29 3.06 11.16
CA THR A 62 5.26 4.14 11.11
C THR A 62 5.25 4.75 9.73
N VAL A 63 5.15 6.07 9.68
CA VAL A 63 5.26 6.82 8.43
C VAL A 63 6.71 7.18 8.15
N ASP A 64 7.06 7.28 6.87
CA ASP A 64 8.37 7.79 6.47
C ASP A 64 8.43 9.33 6.45
N LYS A 65 9.50 9.87 5.87
CA LYS A 65 9.70 11.32 5.67
C LYS A 65 8.59 11.98 4.85
N ASP A 66 8.00 11.23 3.91
CA ASP A 66 6.91 11.68 3.01
C ASP A 66 5.53 11.46 3.66
N LYS A 67 5.52 11.09 4.95
CA LYS A 67 4.33 10.78 5.74
C LYS A 67 3.54 9.60 5.18
N ARG A 68 4.14 8.76 4.33
CA ARG A 68 3.48 7.59 3.74
C ARG A 68 3.61 6.40 4.67
N LEU A 69 2.52 5.66 4.81
CA LEU A 69 2.50 4.34 5.42
C LEU A 69 2.98 3.28 4.43
N PRO A 70 3.53 2.15 4.90
CA PRO A 70 3.92 1.05 4.02
C PRO A 70 2.80 0.55 3.11
N LEU A 71 1.53 0.61 3.54
CA LEU A 71 0.40 0.24 2.69
C LEU A 71 0.23 1.15 1.47
N HIS A 72 0.62 2.43 1.55
CA HIS A 72 0.59 3.33 0.39
C HIS A 72 1.58 2.82 -0.67
N TYR A 73 2.82 2.53 -0.29
CA TYR A 73 3.82 1.99 -1.22
C TYR A 73 3.42 0.63 -1.79
N ALA A 74 2.91 -0.28 -0.96
CA ALA A 74 2.47 -1.59 -1.44
C ALA A 74 1.33 -1.46 -2.47
N ALA A 75 0.37 -0.56 -2.26
CA ALA A 75 -0.73 -0.34 -3.20
C ALA A 75 -0.33 0.48 -4.43
N ASP A 76 0.70 1.32 -4.33
CA ASP A 76 1.17 2.21 -5.39
C ASP A 76 2.26 1.57 -6.27
N ALA A 77 2.81 0.43 -5.87
CA ALA A 77 3.80 -0.30 -6.64
C ALA A 77 3.13 -1.13 -7.75
N SER A 78 3.51 -0.89 -9.01
CA SER A 78 3.02 -1.62 -10.19
C SER A 78 3.36 -3.12 -10.17
N THR A 79 4.35 -3.51 -9.38
CA THR A 79 4.89 -4.87 -9.30
C THR A 79 4.55 -5.58 -7.99
N ALA A 80 3.92 -4.89 -7.04
CA ALA A 80 3.52 -5.52 -5.79
C ALA A 80 2.40 -6.54 -6.04
N SER A 81 2.67 -7.80 -5.65
CA SER A 81 1.66 -8.86 -5.76
C SER A 81 0.50 -8.61 -4.79
N PHE A 82 -0.66 -9.19 -5.10
CA PHE A 82 -1.82 -9.16 -4.22
C PHE A 82 -1.48 -9.62 -2.80
N GLU A 83 -0.67 -10.68 -2.67
CA GLU A 83 -0.25 -11.27 -1.40
C GLU A 83 0.56 -10.29 -0.57
N VAL A 84 1.51 -9.58 -1.17
CA VAL A 84 2.33 -8.55 -0.49
C VAL A 84 1.46 -7.41 0.04
N VAL A 85 0.55 -6.89 -0.78
CA VAL A 85 -0.39 -5.84 -0.35
C VAL A 85 -1.25 -6.33 0.83
N MET A 86 -1.69 -7.58 0.77
CA MET A 86 -2.51 -8.18 1.82
C MET A 86 -1.74 -8.50 3.10
N GLU A 87 -0.46 -8.84 3.03
CA GLU A 87 0.39 -8.99 4.22
C GLU A 87 0.51 -7.66 4.98
N VAL A 88 0.84 -6.58 4.27
CA VAL A 88 0.95 -5.24 4.87
C VAL A 88 -0.40 -4.77 5.42
N PHE A 89 -1.49 -4.94 4.67
CA PHE A 89 -2.83 -4.58 5.11
C PHE A 89 -3.29 -5.36 6.36
N LYS A 90 -3.03 -6.67 6.42
CA LYS A 90 -3.42 -7.49 7.57
C LYS A 90 -2.69 -7.07 8.85
N ALA A 91 -1.44 -6.61 8.72
CA ALA A 91 -0.65 -6.12 9.83
C ALA A 91 -1.18 -4.78 10.39
N TYR A 92 -1.75 -3.91 9.56
CA TYR A 92 -2.38 -2.66 10.01
C TYR A 92 -3.59 -2.25 9.16
N LYS A 93 -4.76 -2.82 9.48
CA LYS A 93 -5.99 -2.63 8.70
C LYS A 93 -6.46 -1.18 8.60
N HIS A 94 -6.22 -0.36 9.63
CA HIS A 94 -6.67 1.03 9.65
C HIS A 94 -6.04 1.86 8.54
N ALA A 95 -4.84 1.50 8.07
CA ALA A 95 -4.17 2.16 6.95
C ALA A 95 -5.02 2.19 5.67
N ALA A 96 -5.91 1.21 5.44
CA ALA A 96 -6.77 1.19 4.26
C ALA A 96 -7.73 2.39 4.17
N SER A 97 -8.01 3.05 5.30
CA SER A 97 -8.86 4.24 5.40
C SER A 97 -8.07 5.53 5.58
N ILE A 98 -6.74 5.50 5.47
CA ILE A 98 -5.89 6.69 5.51
C ILE A 98 -5.57 7.05 4.05
N ARG A 99 -5.66 8.34 3.72
CA ARG A 99 -5.27 8.83 2.40
C ARG A 99 -3.75 8.93 2.35
N ASP A 100 -3.21 8.56 1.21
CA ASP A 100 -1.82 8.82 0.88
C ASP A 100 -1.57 10.33 0.81
N PRO A 101 -0.67 10.90 1.64
CA PRO A 101 -0.42 12.34 1.65
C PRO A 101 0.10 12.90 0.33
N MET A 102 0.76 12.06 -0.48
CA MET A 102 1.36 12.49 -1.74
C MET A 102 0.34 12.61 -2.86
N THR A 103 -0.62 11.70 -2.93
CA THR A 103 -1.61 11.62 -4.03
C THR A 103 -3.01 12.05 -3.62
N GLY A 104 -3.32 12.08 -2.32
CA GLY A 104 -4.66 12.30 -1.78
C GLY A 104 -5.62 11.12 -1.96
N LEU A 105 -5.12 9.98 -2.47
CA LEU A 105 -5.89 8.78 -2.77
C LEU A 105 -5.89 7.78 -1.60
N PHE A 106 -6.95 7.00 -1.47
CA PHE A 106 -6.95 5.84 -0.59
C PHE A 106 -6.16 4.67 -1.21
N PRO A 107 -5.61 3.76 -0.40
CA PRO A 107 -4.90 2.57 -0.89
C PRO A 107 -5.65 1.76 -1.95
N PHE A 108 -6.98 1.62 -1.85
CA PHE A 108 -7.74 0.88 -2.86
C PHE A 108 -7.72 1.58 -4.24
N GLN A 109 -7.60 2.91 -4.27
CA GLN A 109 -7.51 3.70 -5.50
C GLN A 109 -6.11 3.64 -6.10
N LEU A 110 -5.08 3.64 -5.26
CA LEU A 110 -3.68 3.41 -5.68
C LEU A 110 -3.54 2.03 -6.34
N ALA A 111 -4.05 0.99 -5.68
CA ALA A 111 -4.04 -0.37 -6.22
C ALA A 111 -4.82 -0.48 -7.55
N ALA A 112 -5.94 0.24 -7.68
CA ALA A 112 -6.70 0.30 -8.93
C ALA A 112 -5.91 0.98 -10.05
N SER A 113 -5.23 2.09 -9.74
CA SER A 113 -4.43 2.87 -10.68
C SER A 113 -3.26 2.06 -11.26
N ASN A 114 -2.75 1.10 -10.48
CA ASN A 114 -1.66 0.20 -10.87
C ASN A 114 -2.14 -1.18 -11.37
N GLY A 115 -3.44 -1.35 -11.66
CA GLY A 115 -3.97 -2.60 -12.22
C GLY A 115 -4.11 -3.76 -11.24
N ASN A 116 -3.84 -3.58 -9.94
CA ASN A 116 -4.05 -4.58 -8.91
C ASN A 116 -5.50 -4.58 -8.41
N TYR A 117 -6.43 -4.97 -9.29
CA TYR A 117 -7.87 -4.95 -9.03
C TYR A 117 -8.29 -5.86 -7.86
N LYS A 118 -7.59 -6.98 -7.64
CA LYS A 118 -7.85 -7.87 -6.49
C LYS A 118 -7.57 -7.14 -5.18
N ALA A 119 -6.41 -6.48 -5.07
CA ALA A 119 -6.06 -5.72 -3.87
C ALA A 119 -7.00 -4.52 -3.70
N SER A 120 -7.30 -3.80 -4.79
CA SER A 120 -8.26 -2.70 -4.78
C SER A 120 -9.61 -3.12 -4.21
N TYR A 121 -10.19 -4.21 -4.74
CA TYR A 121 -11.46 -4.74 -4.26
C TYR A 121 -11.39 -5.14 -2.77
N SER A 122 -10.37 -5.90 -2.36
CA SER A 122 -10.21 -6.33 -0.96
C SER A 122 -10.02 -5.16 0.00
N LEU A 123 -9.28 -4.13 -0.38
CA LEU A 123 -9.07 -2.92 0.42
C LEU A 123 -10.36 -2.10 0.56
N LEU A 124 -11.14 -1.96 -0.52
CA LEU A 124 -12.43 -1.28 -0.48
C LEU A 124 -13.44 -2.03 0.39
N LEU A 125 -13.45 -3.37 0.33
CA LEU A 125 -14.32 -4.19 1.17
C LEU A 125 -14.07 -4.01 2.67
N ALA A 126 -12.85 -3.63 3.05
CA ALA A 126 -12.53 -3.34 4.44
C ALA A 126 -13.30 -2.13 4.98
N ASN A 127 -13.61 -1.15 4.11
CA ASN A 127 -14.43 0.00 4.45
C ASN A 127 -15.18 0.55 3.22
N PRO A 128 -16.38 0.02 2.91
CA PRO A 128 -17.17 0.48 1.76
C PRO A 128 -17.67 1.92 1.89
N ASN A 129 -17.72 2.48 3.11
CA ASN A 129 -18.20 3.84 3.34
C ASN A 129 -17.29 4.92 2.73
N LEU A 130 -16.06 4.54 2.34
CA LEU A 130 -15.12 5.41 1.64
C LEU A 130 -15.66 5.93 0.30
N VAL A 131 -16.61 5.22 -0.33
CA VAL A 131 -17.26 5.64 -1.57
C VAL A 131 -18.71 6.11 -1.37
N SER A 132 -19.38 5.68 -0.29
CA SER A 132 -20.79 6.01 -0.02
C SER A 132 -21.02 7.47 0.37
N SER A 133 -20.02 8.14 0.93
CA SER A 133 -20.14 9.52 1.43
C SER A 133 -20.24 10.60 0.34
N GLY A 134 -20.06 10.25 -0.94
CA GLY A 134 -20.12 11.18 -2.08
C GLY A 134 -21.49 11.34 -2.74
N ILE A 135 -22.45 10.43 -2.51
CA ILE A 135 -23.76 10.49 -3.17
C ILE A 135 -24.71 11.33 -2.31
N LYS A 136 -24.55 12.66 -2.34
CA LYS A 136 -25.66 13.55 -2.01
C LYS A 136 -26.67 13.42 -3.14
N VAL A 137 -27.64 12.51 -3.01
CA VAL A 137 -28.86 12.54 -3.83
C VAL A 137 -29.57 13.84 -3.47
N SER A 138 -29.22 14.94 -4.14
CA SER A 138 -30.03 16.15 -4.05
C SER A 138 -31.31 15.84 -4.81
N ASP A 139 -32.36 15.50 -4.09
CA ASP A 139 -33.72 15.51 -4.61
C ASP A 139 -34.00 16.93 -5.12
N ARG A 140 -33.76 17.15 -6.41
CA ARG A 140 -34.27 18.32 -7.13
C ARG A 140 -35.77 18.13 -7.24
N LYS A 141 -36.48 18.40 -6.14
CA LYS A 141 -37.93 18.56 -6.08
C LYS A 141 -38.29 19.70 -7.03
N ARG A 142 -38.53 19.34 -8.30
CA ARG A 142 -39.11 20.23 -9.31
C ARG A 142 -40.47 20.67 -8.76
N LYS A 143 -40.52 21.84 -8.13
CA LYS A 143 -41.76 22.58 -7.91
C LYS A 143 -42.34 22.85 -9.30
N ARG A 144 -43.29 22.02 -9.73
CA ARG A 144 -44.25 22.41 -10.77
C ARG A 144 -45.03 23.57 -10.17
N SER A 145 -44.66 24.79 -10.56
CA SER A 145 -45.52 25.95 -10.38
C SER A 145 -46.80 25.68 -11.17
N SER A 146 -47.91 25.47 -10.47
CA SER A 146 -49.23 25.55 -11.08
C SER A 146 -49.47 27.02 -11.42
N SER A 147 -49.38 27.37 -12.70
CA SER A 147 -49.92 28.63 -13.18
C SER A 147 -51.44 28.46 -13.27
N VAL A 148 -52.13 29.06 -12.31
CA VAL A 148 -53.55 29.39 -12.41
C VAL A 148 -53.61 30.76 -13.07
N ALA A 149 -54.17 30.82 -14.27
CA ALA A 149 -54.85 31.98 -14.86
C ALA A 149 -55.74 31.46 -16.00
#